data_AF-A0A2N2BNB4-F1
#
_entry.id   AF-A0A2N2BNB4-F1
#
_cell.length_a   1.000
_cell.length_b   1.000
_cell.length_c   1.000
_cell.angle_alpha   90.00
_cell.angle_beta   90.00
_cell.angle_gamma   90.00
#
_symmetry.space_group_name_H-M   'P 1'
#
loop_
_entity.id
_entity.type
_entity.pdbx_description
1 polymer ?
#
loop_
_entity_poly.entity_id
_entity_poly.type
_entity_poly.pdbx_seq_one_letter_code
_entity_poly.pdbx_strand_id
1 'polypeptide(L)' 'MKTTMRKELKIGLLLFAIFNLANLVINHLLPEIPALHFILGGLAGLAFCQTIIGILPEASYLKLKNLKKNL' A
#
# COMPACT_ATOMS: atom_id res chain seq x y z
N MET A 1 0.88 -23.12 14.43
CA MET A 1 1.15 -22.65 13.05
C MET A 1 1.66 -21.21 13.16
N LYS A 2 2.90 -20.94 12.73
CA LYS A 2 3.51 -19.60 12.88
C LYS A 2 2.76 -18.65 11.94
N THR A 3 1.86 -17.83 12.47
CA THR A 3 1.05 -16.84 11.74
C THR A 3 1.97 -15.74 11.21
N THR A 4 2.70 -16.08 10.15
CA THR A 4 3.67 -15.18 9.54
C THR A 4 2.89 -14.27 8.61
N MET A 5 2.77 -13.00 9.00
CA MET A 5 2.07 -11.99 8.23
C MET A 5 2.59 -11.94 6.79
N ARG A 6 1.68 -11.90 5.80
CA ARG A 6 2.04 -11.95 4.37
C ARG A 6 2.91 -10.77 3.98
N LYS A 7 3.82 -10.99 3.03
CA LYS A 7 4.76 -9.97 2.55
C LYS A 7 4.06 -8.71 2.04
N GLU A 8 3.00 -8.88 1.24
CA GLU A 8 2.21 -7.76 0.71
C GLU A 8 1.57 -6.92 1.83
N LEU A 9 1.05 -7.56 2.88
CA LEU A 9 0.47 -6.85 4.03
C LEU A 9 1.52 -6.03 4.77
N LYS A 10 2.74 -6.58 4.95
CA LYS A 10 3.86 -5.86 5.56
C LYS A 10 4.26 -4.65 4.73
N ILE A 11 4.33 -4.80 3.41
CA ILE A 11 4.66 -3.71 2.47
C ILE A 11 3.57 -2.64 2.50
N GLY A 12 2.30 -3.03 2.48
CA GLY A 12 1.16 -2.12 2.57
C GLY A 12 1.16 -1.30 3.85
N LEU A 13 1.38 -1.94 5.01
CA LEU A 13 1.51 -1.27 6.31
C LEU A 13 2.70 -0.29 6.34
N LEU A 14 3.84 -0.70 5.80
CA LEU A 14 5.04 0.15 5.77
C LEU A 14 4.83 1.37 4.85
N LEU A 15 4.25 1.18 3.67
CA LEU A 15 3.86 2.28 2.78
C LEU A 15 2.84 3.21 3.42
N PHE A 16 1.88 2.66 4.16
CA PHE A 16 0.88 3.46 4.87
C PHE A 16 1.51 4.30 5.98
N ALA A 17 2.48 3.76 6.72
CA ALA A 17 3.23 4.51 7.72
C ALA A 17 4.05 5.65 7.08
N ILE A 18 4.73 5.37 5.95
CA ILE A 18 5.47 6.38 5.18
C ILE A 18 4.52 7.46 4.67
N PHE A 19 3.35 7.08 4.14
CA PHE A 19 2.33 8.01 3.69
C PHE A 19 1.91 8.95 4.82
N ASN A 20 1.59 8.43 6.01
CA ASN A 20 1.17 9.27 7.14
C ASN A 20 2.28 10.25 7.56
N LEU A 21 3.53 9.79 7.61
CA LEU A 21 4.67 10.65 7.94
C LEU A 21 4.88 11.74 6.88
N ALA A 22 4.88 11.37 5.59
CA ALA A 22 5.03 12.30 4.49
C ALA A 22 3.85 13.30 4.43
N ASN A 23 2.63 12.83 4.64
CA ASN A 23 1.42 13.65 4.66
C ASN A 23 1.47 14.66 5.82
N LEU A 24 1.95 14.27 7.01
CA LEU A 24 2.14 15.19 8.13
C LEU A 24 3.13 16.30 7.80
N VAL A 25 4.29 15.95 7.23
CA VAL A 25 5.35 16.90 6.88
C VAL A 25 4.91 17.85 5.76
N ILE A 26 4.28 17.32 4.70
CA ILE A 26 3.86 18.08 3.53
C ILE A 26 2.72 19.05 3.87
N ASN A 27 1.71 18.61 4.63
CA ASN A 27 0.63 19.52 5.04
C ASN A 27 1.12 20.62 6.01
N HIS A 28 2.22 20.38 6.73
CA HIS A 28 2.77 21.38 7.63
C HIS A 28 3.72 22.37 6.94
N LEU A 29 4.53 21.92 5.97
CA LEU A 29 5.59 22.73 5.35
C LEU A 29 5.23 23.28 3.96
N LEU A 30 4.44 22.55 3.17
CA LEU A 30 4.22 22.83 1.75
C LEU A 30 2.77 22.50 1.34
N PRO A 31 1.75 23.15 1.94
CA PRO A 31 0.35 22.79 1.72
C PRO A 31 -0.13 23.00 0.27
N GLU A 32 0.53 23.87 -0.50
CA GLU A 32 0.00 24.38 -1.77
C GLU A 32 0.61 23.74 -3.03
N ILE A 33 1.48 22.74 -2.91
CA ILE A 33 2.14 22.13 -4.08
C ILE A 33 1.29 20.96 -4.63
N PRO A 34 0.62 21.11 -5.79
CA PRO A 34 -0.32 20.10 -6.29
C PRO A 34 0.36 18.79 -6.69
N ALA A 35 1.62 18.87 -7.15
CA ALA A 35 2.41 17.71 -7.52
C ALA A 35 2.71 16.79 -6.33
N LEU A 36 2.92 17.36 -5.14
CA LEU A 36 3.15 16.58 -3.91
C LEU A 36 1.88 15.85 -3.48
N HIS A 37 0.72 16.49 -3.60
CA HIS A 37 -0.58 15.85 -3.34
C HIS A 37 -0.85 14.69 -4.30
N PHE A 38 -0.49 14.83 -5.58
CA PHE A 38 -0.60 13.73 -6.56
C PHE A 38 0.27 12.52 -6.17
N ILE A 39 1.54 12.76 -5.81
CA ILE A 39 2.47 11.71 -5.37
C ILE A 39 1.98 11.03 -4.09
N LEU A 40 1.53 11.81 -3.11
CA LEU A 40 0.94 11.31 -1.86
C LEU A 40 -0.30 10.44 -2.13
N GLY A 41 -1.18 10.88 -3.02
CA GLY A 41 -2.36 10.12 -3.44
C GLY A 41 -1.98 8.79 -4.10
N GLY A 42 -0.98 8.78 -4.98
CA GLY A 42 -0.44 7.56 -5.58
C GLY A 42 0.14 6.60 -4.54
N LEU A 43 0.87 7.14 -3.56
CA LEU A 43 1.48 6.36 -2.46
C LEU A 43 0.42 5.76 -1.54
N ALA A 44 -0.64 6.52 -1.22
CA ALA A 44 -1.80 6.03 -0.49
C ALA A 44 -2.53 4.91 -1.24
N GLY A 45 -2.75 5.07 -2.55
CA GLY A 45 -3.37 4.05 -3.39
C GLY A 45 -2.56 2.74 -3.42
N LEU A 46 -1.24 2.83 -3.56
CA LEU A 46 -0.35 1.67 -3.52
C LEU A 46 -0.36 0.97 -2.16
N ALA A 47 -0.32 1.75 -1.07
CA ALA A 47 -0.42 1.22 0.28
C ALA A 47 -1.73 0.45 0.48
N PHE A 48 -2.84 1.00 -0.02
CA PHE A 48 -4.16 0.39 0.06
C PHE A 48 -4.26 -0.90 -0.76
N CYS A 49 -3.80 -0.88 -2.02
CA CYS A 49 -3.77 -2.08 -2.87
C CYS A 49 -2.97 -3.22 -2.23
N GLN A 50 -1.78 -2.92 -1.72
CA GLN A 50 -0.91 -3.90 -1.04
C GLN A 50 -1.55 -4.44 0.23
N THR A 51 -2.22 -3.59 1.01
CA THR A 51 -2.94 -3.99 2.22
C THR A 51 -4.11 -4.91 1.88
N ILE A 52 -4.92 -4.57 0.87
CA ILE A 52 -6.03 -5.42 0.39
C ILE A 52 -5.51 -6.80 -0.03
N ILE A 53 -4.51 -6.84 -0.91
CA ILE A 53 -3.90 -8.11 -1.37
C ILE A 53 -3.35 -8.92 -0.17
N GLY A 54 -2.81 -8.22 0.82
CA GLY A 54 -2.28 -8.81 2.05
C GLY A 54 -3.32 -9.46 2.95
N ILE A 55 -4.53 -8.88 3.06
CA ILE A 55 -5.62 -9.41 3.89
C ILE A 55 -6.53 -10.40 3.16
N LEU A 56 -6.39 -10.53 1.83
CA LEU A 56 -7.20 -11.44 1.03
C LEU A 56 -7.14 -12.89 1.55
N PRO A 57 -8.24 -13.65 1.50
CA PRO A 57 -8.22 -15.09 1.76
C PRO A 57 -7.20 -15.81 0.86
N GLU A 58 -6.58 -16.89 1.34
CA GLU A 58 -5.55 -17.63 0.56
C GLU A 58 -6.05 -18.04 -0.82
N ALA A 59 -7.29 -18.52 -0.93
CA ALA A 59 -7.90 -18.92 -2.20
C ALA A 59 -7.93 -17.76 -3.22
N SER A 60 -8.32 -16.56 -2.79
CA SER A 60 -8.38 -15.37 -3.66
C SER A 60 -6.98 -14.86 -4.02
N TYR A 61 -6.04 -14.89 -3.07
CA TYR A 61 -4.65 -14.52 -3.31
C TYR A 61 -3.97 -15.44 -4.34
N LEU A 62 -4.21 -16.74 -4.27
CA LEU A 62 -3.67 -17.71 -5.23
C LEU A 62 -4.24 -17.50 -6.63
N LYS A 63 -5.54 -17.19 -6.76
CA LYS A 63 -6.15 -16.82 -8.05
C LYS A 63 -5.49 -15.59 -8.66
N LEU A 64 -5.30 -14.54 -7.86
CA LEU A 64 -4.59 -13.31 -8.27
C LEU A 64 -3.14 -13.59 -8.70
N LYS A 65 -2.42 -14.41 -7.94
CA LYS A 65 -1.04 -14.81 -8.26
C LYS A 65 -0.94 -15.60 -9.56
N ASN A 66 -1.89 -16.51 -9.79
CA ASN A 66 -1.96 -17.29 -11.03
C ASN A 66 -2.36 -16.42 -12.23
N LEU A 67 -3.26 -15.46 -12.05
CA LEU A 67 -3.63 -14.51 -13.10
C LEU A 67 -2.43 -13.67 -13.54
N LYS A 68 -1.64 -13.14 -12.60
CA LYS A 68 -0.37 -12.44 -12.89
C LYS A 68 0.62 -13.30 -13.69
N LYS A 69 0.64 -14.62 -13.50
CA LYS A 69 1.59 -15.53 -14.17
C LYS A 69 1.19 -15.84 -15.62
N ASN A 70 -0.09 -15.68 -15.95
CA ASN A 70 -0.64 -15.95 -17.29
C ASN A 70 -0.82 -14.66 -18.11
N LEU A 71 -0.51 -13.50 -17.54
CA LEU A 71 -0.48 -12.20 -18.21
C LEU A 71 0.94 -11.93 -18.70
#